data_AF-A0A5N6N0U5-F1
#
_entry.id   AF-A0A5N6N0U5-F1
#
_cell.length_a   1.000
_cell.length_b   1.000
_cell.length_c   1.000
_cell.angle_alpha   90.00
_cell.angle_beta   90.00
_cell.angle_gamma   90.00
#
_symmetry.space_group_name_H-M   'P 1'
#
loop_
_entity.id
_entity.type
_entity.pdbx_description
1 polymer ?
#
loop_
_entity_poly.entity_id
_entity_poly.type
_entity_poly.pdbx_seq_one_letter_code
_entity_poly.pdbx_strand_id
1 'polypeptide(L)'
;MFEQIEDERLCVFLLEKAISSLPKGKEEMLGIFDLRGFGLKNSDLKFLTFLFDVSYYYYPRRLGQVLFVDVPFVFQPIWQLAKPLLKSYASLVRFCSADDVRKEYFTESTLPASFRR
;
A
#
# COMPACT_ATOMS: atom_id res chain seq x y z
N MET A 1 -15.29 -3.83 15.94
CA MET A 1 -14.70 -2.69 16.68
C MET A 1 -13.35 -3.06 17.26
N PHE A 2 -13.21 -4.19 17.96
CA PHE A 2 -11.91 -4.67 18.45
C PHE A 2 -10.93 -5.04 17.32
N GLU A 3 -11.37 -5.81 16.32
CA GLU A 3 -10.52 -6.18 15.16
C GLU A 3 -9.98 -4.95 14.41
N GLN A 4 -10.83 -3.97 14.11
CA GLN A 4 -10.42 -2.73 13.43
C GLN A 4 -9.30 -1.99 14.19
N ILE A 5 -9.36 -1.93 15.52
CA ILE A 5 -8.33 -1.27 16.33
C ILE A 5 -7.00 -2.04 16.27
N GLU A 6 -7.04 -3.37 16.16
CA GLU A 6 -5.84 -4.18 16.04
C GLU A 6 -5.19 -4.02 14.66
N ASP A 7 -5.97 -3.96 13.59
CA ASP A 7 -5.48 -3.69 12.23
C ASP A 7 -4.83 -2.31 12.13
N GLU A 8 -5.47 -1.28 12.70
CA GLU A 8 -4.93 0.08 12.75
C GLU A 8 -3.61 0.15 13.56
N ARG A 9 -3.54 -0.55 14.71
CA ARG A 9 -2.31 -0.65 15.51
C ARG A 9 -1.19 -1.37 14.78
N LEU A 10 -1.50 -2.48 14.12
CA LEU A 10 -0.54 -3.23 13.32
C LEU A 10 -0.03 -2.37 12.16
N CYS A 11 -0.92 -1.64 11.48
CA CYS A 11 -0.56 -0.71 10.41
C CYS A 11 0.46 0.33 10.90
N VAL A 12 0.17 1.02 12.01
CA VAL A 12 1.09 2.02 12.58
C VAL A 12 2.42 1.38 12.98
N PHE A 13 2.40 0.21 13.61
CA PHE A 13 3.62 -0.51 13.95
C PHE A 13 4.47 -0.84 12.71
N LEU A 14 3.85 -1.29 11.62
CA LEU A 14 4.55 -1.59 10.37
C LEU A 14 5.12 -0.32 9.71
N LEU A 15 4.38 0.81 9.73
CA LEU A 15 4.88 2.10 9.25
C LEU A 15 6.11 2.55 10.04
N GLU A 16 6.06 2.51 11.38
CA GLU A 16 7.19 2.85 12.23
C GLU A 16 8.40 1.96 11.96
N LYS A 17 8.19 0.65 11.81
CA LYS A 17 9.25 -0.29 11.46
C LYS A 17 9.86 0.02 10.10
N ALA A 18 9.03 0.26 9.09
CA ALA A 18 9.50 0.61 7.75
C ALA A 18 10.34 1.90 7.77
N ILE A 19 9.85 2.97 8.42
CA ILE A 19 10.58 4.23 8.54
C ILE A 19 11.90 4.04 9.29
N SER A 20 11.90 3.30 10.40
CA SER A 20 13.11 3.05 11.20
C SER A 20 14.17 2.23 10.45
N SER A 21 13.75 1.47 9.43
CA SER A 21 14.63 0.61 8.62
C SER A 21 15.22 1.33 7.41
N LEU A 22 14.82 2.58 7.15
CA LEU A 22 15.29 3.32 5.98
C LEU A 22 16.82 3.55 6.06
N PRO A 23 17.54 3.38 4.94
CA PRO A 23 18.95 3.74 4.86
C PRO A 23 19.17 5.23 5.16
N LYS A 24 20.37 5.57 5.64
CA LYS A 24 20.75 6.96 5.89
C LYS A 24 20.56 7.80 4.62
N GLY A 25 19.84 8.92 4.75
CA GLY A 25 19.53 9.83 3.63
C GLY A 25 18.32 9.43 2.78
N LYS A 26 17.58 8.38 3.16
CA LYS A 26 16.27 8.06 2.60
C LYS A 26 15.18 8.44 3.59
N GLU A 27 14.12 9.07 3.08
CA GLU A 27 13.00 9.54 3.90
C GLU A 27 11.66 8.94 3.49
N GLU A 28 11.60 8.33 2.30
CA GLU A 28 10.39 7.84 1.66
C GLU A 28 10.39 6.31 1.54
N MET A 29 9.20 5.74 1.75
CA MET A 29 8.88 4.33 1.65
C MET A 29 8.15 4.04 0.34
N LEU A 30 8.27 2.80 -0.13
CA LEU A 30 7.44 2.23 -1.18
C LEU A 30 6.35 1.35 -0.54
N GLY A 31 5.08 1.64 -0.82
CA GLY A 31 3.98 0.76 -0.45
C GLY A 31 3.64 -0.20 -1.59
N ILE A 32 3.60 -1.51 -1.33
CA ILE A 32 3.20 -2.52 -2.32
C ILE A 32 1.92 -3.20 -1.83
N PHE A 33 0.83 -3.04 -2.58
CA PHE A 33 -0.47 -3.61 -2.27
C PHE A 33 -0.81 -4.64 -3.35
N ASP A 34 -0.67 -5.91 -2.99
CA ASP A 34 -1.05 -7.04 -3.82
C ASP A 34 -2.57 -7.20 -3.82
N LEU A 35 -3.20 -6.89 -4.96
CA LEU A 35 -4.66 -6.93 -5.11
C LEU A 35 -5.12 -8.20 -5.85
N ARG A 36 -4.24 -9.19 -6.03
CA ARG A 36 -4.64 -10.51 -6.56
C ARG A 36 -5.63 -11.18 -5.61
N GLY A 37 -6.81 -11.51 -6.12
CA GLY A 37 -7.92 -12.06 -5.32
C GLY A 37 -8.72 -11.02 -4.52
N PHE A 38 -8.49 -9.73 -4.77
CA PHE A 38 -9.32 -8.67 -4.20
C PHE A 38 -10.75 -8.71 -4.77
N GLY A 39 -11.74 -8.44 -3.91
CA GLY A 39 -13.15 -8.42 -4.23
C GLY A 39 -14.00 -7.84 -3.09
N LEU A 40 -15.32 -7.88 -3.24
CA LEU A 40 -16.23 -7.20 -2.31
C LEU A 40 -16.14 -7.71 -0.86
N LYS A 41 -15.81 -8.99 -0.66
CA LYS A 41 -15.72 -9.62 0.67
C LYS A 41 -14.48 -9.22 1.46
N ASN A 42 -13.42 -8.73 0.80
CA ASN A 42 -12.18 -8.28 1.41
C ASN A 42 -11.88 -6.80 1.07
N SER A 43 -12.93 -6.04 0.77
CA SER A 43 -12.88 -4.60 0.53
C SER A 43 -13.08 -3.84 1.84
N ASP A 44 -12.00 -3.47 2.54
CA ASP A 44 -12.07 -2.60 3.71
C ASP A 44 -11.73 -1.14 3.35
N LEU A 45 -12.75 -0.38 2.96
CA LEU A 45 -12.60 1.05 2.67
C LEU A 45 -12.33 1.89 3.92
N LYS A 46 -12.75 1.43 5.10
CA LYS A 46 -12.51 2.17 6.36
C LYS A 46 -11.04 2.11 6.71
N PHE A 47 -10.46 0.91 6.66
CA PHE A 47 -9.03 0.73 6.88
C PHE A 47 -8.20 1.47 5.81
N LEU A 48 -8.63 1.42 4.54
CA LEU A 48 -7.96 2.18 3.48
C LEU A 48 -7.96 3.70 3.76
N THR A 49 -9.09 4.23 4.25
CA THR A 49 -9.20 5.63 4.67
C THR A 49 -8.23 5.94 5.81
N PHE A 50 -8.22 5.11 6.85
CA PHE A 50 -7.31 5.23 7.98
C PHE A 50 -5.83 5.25 7.53
N LEU A 51 -5.44 4.32 6.65
CA LEU A 51 -4.07 4.22 6.14
C LEU A 51 -3.63 5.52 5.45
N PHE A 52 -4.50 6.12 4.63
CA PHE A 52 -4.18 7.38 3.97
C PHE A 52 -4.21 8.57 4.92
N ASP A 53 -5.16 8.62 5.86
CA ASP A 53 -5.21 9.69 6.85
C ASP A 53 -3.98 9.66 7.78
N VAL A 54 -3.59 8.48 8.27
CA VAL A 54 -2.40 8.37 9.12
C VAL A 54 -1.13 8.75 8.34
N SER A 55 -1.03 8.35 7.07
CA SER A 55 0.07 8.75 6.18
C SER A 55 0.07 10.26 5.90
N TYR A 56 -1.10 10.89 5.78
CA TYR A 56 -1.22 12.31 5.50
C TYR A 56 -0.93 13.18 6.72
N TYR A 57 -1.51 12.86 7.87
CA TYR A 57 -1.48 13.72 9.04
C TYR A 57 -0.30 13.43 9.98
N TYR A 58 0.15 12.17 10.09
CA TYR A 58 1.17 11.77 11.07
C TYR A 58 2.51 11.42 10.42
N TYR A 59 2.51 10.92 9.19
CA TYR A 59 3.72 10.55 8.44
C TYR A 59 3.87 11.32 7.11
N PRO A 60 3.71 12.66 7.10
CA PRO A 60 3.72 13.43 5.86
C PRO A 60 5.07 13.26 5.12
N ARG A 61 5.00 13.09 3.79
CA ARG A 61 6.16 12.90 2.91
C ARG A 61 6.99 11.64 3.21
N ARG A 62 6.42 10.67 3.92
CA ARG A 62 7.06 9.36 4.13
C ARG A 62 6.68 8.33 3.08
N LEU A 63 5.65 8.56 2.28
CA LEU A 63 5.25 7.69 1.19
C LEU A 63 5.72 8.31 -0.12
N GLY A 64 6.64 7.65 -0.83
CA GLY A 64 7.18 8.15 -2.11
C GLY A 64 6.49 7.55 -3.34
N GLN A 65 6.01 6.30 -3.22
CA GLN A 65 5.25 5.63 -4.28
C GLN A 65 4.36 4.53 -3.69
N VAL A 66 3.25 4.24 -4.37
CA VAL A 66 2.34 3.14 -4.05
C VAL A 66 2.15 2.28 -5.29
N LEU A 67 2.36 0.96 -5.17
CA LEU A 67 2.10 -0.01 -6.22
C LEU A 67 0.80 -0.75 -5.92
N PHE A 68 -0.15 -0.64 -6.83
CA PHE A 68 -1.35 -1.48 -6.84
C PHE A 68 -1.14 -2.59 -7.86
N VAL A 69 -0.96 -3.81 -7.36
CA VAL A 69 -0.48 -4.94 -8.15
C VAL A 69 -1.64 -5.82 -8.60
N ASP A 70 -1.68 -6.12 -9.90
CA ASP A 70 -2.67 -7.00 -10.55
C ASP A 70 -4.12 -6.70 -10.12
N VAL A 71 -4.46 -5.43 -10.22
CA VAL A 71 -5.77 -4.91 -9.83
C VAL A 71 -6.89 -5.59 -10.64
N PRO A 72 -7.84 -6.28 -9.98
CA PRO A 72 -8.93 -6.93 -10.69
C PRO A 72 -9.93 -5.90 -11.19
N PHE A 73 -10.64 -6.20 -12.29
CA PHE A 73 -11.61 -5.28 -12.90
C PHE A 73 -12.68 -4.76 -11.92
N VAL A 74 -13.10 -5.60 -10.96
CA VAL A 74 -14.06 -5.23 -9.88
C VAL A 74 -13.57 -4.09 -8.99
N PHE A 75 -12.28 -3.77 -8.98
CA PHE A 75 -11.70 -2.67 -8.20
C PHE A 75 -12.03 -1.29 -8.79
N GLN A 76 -12.35 -1.18 -10.09
CA GLN A 76 -12.61 0.12 -10.74
C GLN A 76 -13.66 0.98 -10.00
N PRO A 77 -14.87 0.49 -9.68
CA PRO A 77 -15.84 1.29 -8.92
C PRO A 77 -15.33 1.64 -7.51
N ILE A 78 -14.61 0.74 -6.86
CA ILE A 78 -14.00 0.97 -5.54
C ILE A 78 -12.95 2.08 -5.61
N TRP A 79 -12.14 2.09 -6.67
CA TRP A 79 -11.13 3.12 -6.88
C TRP A 79 -11.73 4.51 -7.05
N GLN A 80 -12.89 4.62 -7.72
CA GLN A 80 -13.55 5.92 -7.84
C GLN A 80 -14.03 6.47 -6.49
N LEU A 81 -14.38 5.58 -5.55
CA LEU A 81 -14.74 5.96 -4.17
C LEU A 81 -13.50 6.25 -3.32
N ALA A 82 -12.42 5.49 -3.51
CA ALA A 82 -11.18 5.64 -2.74
C ALA A 82 -10.38 6.87 -3.17
N LYS A 83 -10.26 7.14 -4.47
CA LYS A 83 -9.38 8.18 -5.03
C LYS A 83 -9.55 9.57 -4.38
N PRO A 84 -10.76 10.08 -4.11
CA PRO A 84 -10.93 11.35 -3.39
C PRO A 84 -10.35 11.34 -1.96
N LEU A 85 -10.41 10.19 -1.28
CA LEU A 85 -9.89 10.02 0.08
C LEU A 85 -8.36 10.10 0.13
N LEU A 86 -7.70 9.71 -0.96
CA LEU A 86 -6.24 9.76 -1.07
C LEU A 86 -5.69 11.19 -1.23
N LYS A 87 -6.52 12.19 -1.53
CA LYS A 87 -6.08 13.59 -1.74
C LYS A 87 -4.88 13.65 -2.71
N SER A 88 -3.77 14.27 -2.32
CA SER A 88 -2.54 14.35 -3.11
C SER A 88 -1.83 13.01 -3.28
N TYR A 89 -2.02 12.03 -2.39
CA TYR A 89 -1.38 10.71 -2.50
C TYR A 89 -1.89 9.89 -3.69
N ALA A 90 -3.03 10.25 -4.26
CA ALA A 90 -3.54 9.58 -5.47
C ALA A 90 -2.55 9.67 -6.64
N SER A 91 -1.70 10.70 -6.70
CA SER A 91 -0.67 10.84 -7.74
C SER A 91 0.53 9.90 -7.55
N LEU A 92 0.71 9.33 -6.36
CA LEU A 92 1.79 8.38 -6.07
C LEU A 92 1.44 6.95 -6.48
N VAL A 93 0.18 6.69 -6.84
CA VAL A 93 -0.30 5.35 -7.17
C VAL A 93 0.09 4.98 -8.60
N ARG A 94 0.82 3.87 -8.72
CA ARG A 94 1.11 3.17 -9.97
C ARG A 94 0.36 1.85 -9.99
N PHE A 95 -0.43 1.63 -11.03
CA PHE A 95 -1.00 0.33 -11.35
C PHE A 95 0.05 -0.49 -12.12
N CYS A 96 0.31 -1.71 -11.69
CA CYS A 96 1.35 -2.56 -12.30
C CYS A 96 1.01 -4.05 -12.14
N SER A 97 1.70 -4.89 -12.89
CA SER A 97 1.58 -6.35 -12.78
C SER A 97 2.53 -6.93 -11.73
N ALA A 98 2.29 -8.15 -11.25
CA ALA A 98 3.24 -8.86 -10.40
C ALA A 98 4.61 -9.04 -11.08
N ASP A 99 4.62 -9.18 -12.40
CA ASP A 99 5.86 -9.29 -13.19
C ASP A 99 6.66 -7.98 -13.22
N ASP A 100 5.99 -6.83 -13.32
CA ASP A 100 6.63 -5.51 -13.20
C ASP A 100 7.26 -5.34 -11.81
N VAL A 101 6.53 -5.71 -10.75
CA VAL A 101 7.04 -5.67 -9.37
C VAL A 101 8.31 -6.52 -9.24
N ARG A 102 8.26 -7.75 -9.74
CA ARG A 102 9.39 -8.67 -9.70
C ARG A 102 10.61 -8.12 -10.43
N LYS A 103 10.44 -7.59 -11.64
CA LYS A 103 11.53 -7.16 -12.52
C LYS A 103 12.13 -5.81 -12.12
N GLU A 104 11.31 -4.88 -11.63
CA GLU A 104 11.74 -3.50 -11.41
C GLU A 104 12.13 -3.20 -9.96
N TYR A 105 11.57 -3.93 -8.98
CA TYR A 105 11.67 -3.56 -7.56
C TYR A 105 12.44 -4.56 -6.69
N PHE A 106 12.72 -5.76 -7.19
CA PHE A 106 13.39 -6.80 -6.41
C PHE A 106 14.57 -7.43 -7.17
N THR A 107 15.56 -7.90 -6.40
CA THR A 107 16.55 -8.84 -6.90
C THR A 107 16.11 -10.26 -6.55
N GLU A 108 16.69 -11.28 -7.17
CA GLU A 108 16.39 -12.69 -6.85
C GLU A 108 16.53 -13.01 -5.35
N SER A 109 17.49 -12.38 -4.66
CA SER A 109 17.73 -12.59 -3.23
C SER A 109 16.70 -11.92 -2.32
N THR A 110 16.02 -10.86 -2.79
CA THR A 110 15.05 -10.09 -1.98
C THR A 110 13.61 -10.29 -2.41
N LEU A 111 13.37 -11.03 -3.51
CA LEU A 111 12.05 -11.30 -4.06
C LEU A 111 11.17 -12.09 -3.06
N PRO A 112 10.01 -11.54 -2.63
CA PRO A 112 9.08 -12.25 -1.75
C PRO A 112 8.50 -13.48 -2.43
N ALA A 113 8.20 -14.53 -1.66
CA ALA A 113 7.69 -15.80 -2.20
C ALA A 113 6.38 -15.63 -3.01
N SER A 114 5.55 -14.65 -2.66
CA SER A 114 4.31 -14.31 -3.36
C SER A 114 4.52 -13.79 -4.79
N PHE A 115 5.71 -13.26 -5.10
CA PHE A 115 6.05 -12.71 -6.42
C PHE A 115 7.00 -13.63 -7.22
N ARG A 116 7.21 -14.88 -6.77
CA ARG A 116 8.06 -15.86 -7.47
C ARG A 116 7.33 -16.72 -8.50
N ARG A 117 6.00 -16.72 -8.46
CA ARG A 117 5.15 -17.54 -9.35
C ARG A 117 4.55 -16.71 -10.45
#